data_AF-A0A2D4K4W5-F1
#
_entry.id   AF-A0A2D4K4W5-F1
#
_cell.length_a   1.000
_cell.length_b   1.000
_cell.length_c   1.000
_cell.angle_alpha   90.00
_cell.angle_beta   90.00
_cell.angle_gamma   90.00
#
_symmetry.space_group_name_H-M   'P 1'
#
loop_
_entity.id
_entity.type
_entity.pdbx_description
1 polymer ?
#
loop_
_entity_poly.entity_id
_entity_poly.type
_entity_poly.pdbx_seq_one_letter_code
_entity_poly.pdbx_strand_id
1 'polypeptide(L)'
;VHVSDASTHQPVTEAFIEIFTNQVPIASGNTGGDGIAFIKFQYKLDSQLIVTATKQAYVPNSAPWKPVRLPVFSSLSLGLLPERSATLMVYEDVVQIVSGFQGARIQPKVHFQRRALRLPENTSYSDLTAFLTSASSPWEVDSFPYLQGYDGNGTGNNTRYDLTPVTAVSVHLLRSDGTPVPVNGPIYVTVPLPATN
;
A
#
# COMPACT_ATOMS: atom_id res chain seq x y z
N VAL A 1 -8.06 -11.96 -11.93
CA VAL A 1 -7.36 -11.54 -10.70
C VAL A 1 -8.29 -11.84 -9.54
N HIS A 2 -7.82 -12.61 -8.56
CA HIS A 2 -8.57 -12.91 -7.33
C HIS A 2 -8.01 -12.02 -6.21
N VAL A 3 -8.88 -11.33 -5.49
CA VAL A 3 -8.51 -10.46 -4.38
C VAL A 3 -9.17 -10.95 -3.11
N SER A 4 -8.37 -11.15 -2.08
CA SER A 4 -8.83 -11.60 -0.77
C SER A 4 -8.20 -10.76 0.33
N ASP A 5 -8.89 -10.68 1.46
CA ASP A 5 -8.33 -10.15 2.70
C ASP A 5 -7.16 -11.05 3.13
N ALA A 6 -5.98 -10.47 3.33
CA ALA A 6 -4.77 -11.22 3.66
C ALA A 6 -4.82 -11.87 5.07
N SER A 7 -5.69 -11.37 5.96
CA SER A 7 -5.87 -11.85 7.33
C SER A 7 -6.97 -12.90 7.44
N THR A 8 -8.11 -12.70 6.74
CA THR A 8 -9.29 -13.57 6.86
C THR A 8 -9.48 -14.51 5.68
N HIS A 9 -8.73 -14.32 4.60
CA HIS A 9 -8.87 -15.00 3.31
C HIS A 9 -10.26 -14.87 2.65
N GLN A 10 -11.10 -13.97 3.16
CA GLN A 10 -12.40 -13.70 2.56
C GLN A 10 -12.25 -12.90 1.26
N PRO A 11 -13.13 -13.11 0.27
CA PRO A 11 -13.11 -12.33 -0.97
C PRO A 11 -13.31 -10.83 -0.71
N VAL A 12 -12.53 -9.98 -1.38
CA VAL A 12 -12.69 -8.52 -1.31
C VAL A 12 -13.47 -8.05 -2.54
N THR A 13 -14.68 -7.54 -2.30
CA THR A 13 -15.59 -7.08 -3.34
C THR A 13 -15.31 -5.63 -3.75
N GLU A 14 -15.54 -5.32 -5.02
CA GLU A 14 -15.32 -3.99 -5.62
C GLU A 14 -13.91 -3.42 -5.38
N ALA A 15 -12.90 -4.27 -5.22
CA ALA A 15 -11.52 -3.84 -5.26
C ALA A 15 -11.20 -3.39 -6.69
N PHE A 16 -10.57 -2.22 -6.82
CA PHE A 16 -10.16 -1.68 -8.10
C PHE A 16 -8.81 -2.27 -8.48
N ILE A 17 -8.76 -2.88 -9.66
CA ILE A 17 -7.58 -3.47 -10.27
C ILE A 17 -7.10 -2.58 -11.40
N GLU A 18 -5.80 -2.34 -11.45
CA GLU A 18 -5.16 -1.65 -12.56
C GLU A 18 -3.91 -2.41 -13.00
N ILE A 19 -3.68 -2.47 -14.31
CA ILE A 19 -2.56 -3.19 -14.91
C ILE A 19 -1.68 -2.17 -15.60
N PHE A 20 -0.40 -2.17 -15.25
CA PHE A 20 0.59 -1.27 -15.78
C PHE A 20 1.63 -2.00 -16.62
N THR A 21 2.11 -1.32 -17.67
CA THR A 21 3.36 -1.66 -18.37
C THR A 21 4.19 -0.39 -18.48
N ASN A 22 5.47 -0.45 -18.10
CA ASN A 22 6.36 0.72 -18.14
C ASN A 22 5.73 2.00 -17.55
N GLN A 23 5.10 1.88 -16.37
CA GLN A 23 4.43 2.98 -15.65
C GLN A 23 3.19 3.57 -16.35
N VAL A 24 2.71 2.96 -17.44
CA VAL A 24 1.49 3.36 -18.14
C VAL A 24 0.37 2.35 -17.84
N PRO A 25 -0.82 2.81 -17.41
CA PRO A 25 -1.97 1.94 -17.22
C PRO A 25 -2.50 1.47 -18.59
N ILE A 26 -2.76 0.17 -18.72
CA ILE A 26 -3.22 -0.46 -19.98
C ILE A 26 -4.58 -1.12 -19.87
N ALA A 27 -5.00 -1.47 -18.66
CA ALA A 27 -6.29 -2.09 -18.41
C ALA A 27 -6.67 -1.94 -16.93
N SER A 28 -7.96 -1.96 -16.66
CA SER A 28 -8.49 -1.93 -15.31
C SER A 28 -9.77 -2.75 -15.20
N GLY A 29 -10.23 -2.96 -13.97
CA GLY A 29 -11.49 -3.62 -13.67
C GLY A 29 -11.77 -3.62 -12.18
N ASN A 30 -12.94 -4.11 -11.79
CA ASN A 30 -13.31 -4.25 -10.39
C ASN A 30 -13.64 -5.71 -10.08
N THR A 31 -13.38 -6.13 -8.84
CA THR A 31 -13.78 -7.46 -8.39
C THR A 31 -15.29 -7.55 -8.17
N GLY A 32 -15.86 -8.70 -8.54
CA GLY A 32 -17.25 -9.04 -8.25
C GLY A 32 -17.46 -9.49 -6.79
N GLY A 33 -18.66 -10.04 -6.52
CA GLY A 33 -19.03 -10.55 -5.19
C GLY A 33 -18.19 -11.74 -4.70
N ASP A 34 -17.52 -12.42 -5.62
CA ASP A 34 -16.60 -13.55 -5.39
C ASP A 34 -15.13 -13.10 -5.25
N GLY A 35 -14.85 -11.79 -5.24
CA GLY A 35 -13.49 -11.25 -5.20
C GLY A 35 -12.71 -11.43 -6.52
N ILE A 36 -13.38 -11.78 -7.62
CA ILE A 36 -12.73 -12.04 -8.91
C ILE A 36 -12.99 -10.88 -9.88
N ALA A 37 -11.92 -10.42 -10.55
CA ALA A 37 -11.98 -9.51 -11.69
C ALA A 37 -11.44 -10.21 -12.94
N PHE A 38 -12.24 -10.22 -14.01
CA PHE A 38 -11.83 -10.68 -15.34
C PHE A 38 -11.42 -9.48 -16.20
N ILE A 39 -10.13 -9.40 -16.55
CA ILE A 39 -9.57 -8.27 -17.30
C ILE A 39 -9.03 -8.78 -18.62
N LYS A 40 -9.48 -8.18 -19.72
CA LYS A 40 -9.05 -8.51 -21.08
C LYS A 40 -8.23 -7.36 -21.64
N PHE A 41 -7.05 -7.66 -22.15
CA PHE A 41 -6.16 -6.68 -22.77
C PHE A 41 -5.22 -7.39 -23.75
N GLN A 42 -4.60 -6.62 -24.64
CA GLN A 42 -3.59 -7.15 -25.56
C GLN A 42 -2.24 -7.23 -24.85
N TYR A 43 -1.70 -8.44 -24.72
CA TYR A 43 -0.39 -8.66 -24.13
C TYR A 43 0.68 -8.83 -25.21
N LYS A 44 1.81 -8.13 -25.04
CA LYS A 44 3.03 -8.33 -25.83
C LYS A 44 3.99 -9.19 -25.02
N LEU A 45 4.49 -10.27 -25.62
CA LEU A 45 5.50 -11.12 -24.99
C LEU A 45 6.71 -10.27 -24.57
N ASP A 46 7.41 -10.74 -23.52
CA ASP A 46 8.56 -10.06 -22.89
C ASP A 46 8.27 -8.73 -22.18
N SER A 47 7.02 -8.26 -22.18
CA SER A 47 6.62 -7.08 -21.41
C SER A 47 6.31 -7.49 -19.97
N GLN A 48 7.02 -6.95 -18.98
CA GLN A 48 6.64 -7.13 -17.58
C GLN A 48 5.43 -6.24 -17.27
N LEU A 49 4.39 -6.85 -16.69
CA LEU A 49 3.24 -6.13 -16.17
C LEU A 49 3.33 -6.03 -14.64
N ILE A 50 2.74 -4.97 -14.10
CA ILE A 50 2.45 -4.83 -12.68
C ILE A 50 0.93 -4.78 -12.53
N VAL A 51 0.37 -5.72 -11.79
CA VAL A 51 -1.06 -5.75 -11.46
C VAL A 51 -1.21 -5.19 -10.06
N THR A 52 -1.94 -4.09 -9.91
CA THR A 52 -2.24 -3.45 -8.63
C THR A 52 -3.67 -3.76 -8.21
N ALA A 53 -3.92 -3.84 -6.91
CA ALA A 53 -5.23 -3.90 -6.31
C ALA A 53 -5.35 -2.81 -5.24
N THR A 54 -6.46 -2.08 -5.25
CA THR A 54 -6.76 -1.02 -4.29
C THR A 54 -8.20 -1.15 -3.80
N LYS A 55 -8.42 -0.90 -2.51
CA LYS A 55 -9.74 -0.83 -1.89
C LYS A 55 -9.65 0.10 -0.69
N GLN A 56 -10.68 0.91 -0.47
CA GLN A 56 -10.76 1.74 0.73
C GLN A 56 -10.66 0.87 2.00
N ALA A 57 -9.95 1.37 3.02
CA ALA A 57 -9.67 0.64 4.26
C ALA A 57 -8.72 -0.57 4.11
N TYR A 58 -8.04 -0.70 2.97
CA TYR A 58 -6.98 -1.68 2.76
C TYR A 58 -5.70 -1.01 2.25
N VAL A 59 -4.56 -1.58 2.61
CA VAL A 59 -3.26 -1.23 2.04
C VAL A 59 -3.22 -1.68 0.58
N PRO A 60 -2.85 -0.81 -0.39
CA PRO A 60 -2.64 -1.22 -1.77
C PRO A 60 -1.62 -2.34 -1.89
N ASN A 61 -1.87 -3.31 -2.79
CA ASN A 61 -0.92 -4.36 -3.10
C ASN A 61 -0.67 -4.41 -4.62
N SER A 62 0.48 -4.90 -5.03
CA SER A 62 0.77 -5.18 -6.43
C SER A 62 1.67 -6.40 -6.58
N ALA A 63 1.54 -7.09 -7.72
CA ALA A 63 2.40 -8.21 -8.06
C ALA A 63 2.88 -8.11 -9.51
N PRO A 64 4.12 -8.54 -9.79
CA PRO A 64 4.63 -8.62 -11.13
C PRO A 64 3.98 -9.80 -11.88
N TRP A 65 3.79 -9.63 -13.18
CA TRP A 65 3.37 -10.70 -14.07
C TRP A 65 4.18 -10.65 -15.36
N LYS A 66 4.97 -11.69 -15.62
CA LYS A 66 5.83 -11.82 -16.80
C LYS A 66 5.86 -13.28 -17.27
N PRO A 67 4.87 -13.73 -18.07
CA PRO A 67 4.86 -15.09 -18.58
C PRO A 67 5.96 -15.30 -19.64
N VAL A 68 6.55 -16.50 -19.67
CA VAL A 68 7.59 -16.90 -20.64
C VAL A 68 7.02 -17.22 -22.02
N ARG A 69 5.72 -17.50 -22.11
CA ARG A 69 4.97 -17.77 -23.36
C ARG A 69 3.61 -17.10 -23.28
N LEU A 70 3.01 -16.78 -24.43
CA LEU A 70 1.65 -16.21 -24.46
C LEU A 70 0.65 -17.20 -23.87
N PRO A 71 0.04 -16.91 -22.71
CA PRO A 71 -0.90 -17.81 -22.10
C PRO A 71 -2.28 -17.65 -22.75
N VAL A 72 -3.00 -18.77 -22.91
CA VAL A 72 -4.43 -18.73 -23.30
C VAL A 72 -5.26 -18.14 -22.17
N PHE A 73 -4.84 -18.36 -20.92
CA PHE A 73 -5.46 -17.84 -19.71
C PHE A 73 -4.41 -17.71 -18.60
N SER A 74 -4.57 -16.72 -17.73
CA SER A 74 -3.74 -16.57 -16.54
C SER A 74 -4.58 -16.10 -15.35
N SER A 75 -4.22 -16.60 -14.17
CA SER A 75 -4.80 -16.20 -12.90
C SER A 75 -3.71 -15.71 -11.97
N LEU A 76 -4.04 -14.69 -11.19
CA LEU A 76 -3.17 -14.05 -10.22
C LEU A 76 -4.01 -13.77 -8.96
N SER A 77 -3.42 -14.00 -7.80
CA SER A 77 -4.04 -13.70 -6.50
C SER A 77 -3.31 -12.54 -5.83
N LEU A 78 -4.06 -11.60 -5.25
CA LEU A 78 -3.53 -10.51 -4.45
C LEU A 78 -4.22 -10.51 -3.07
N GLY A 79 -3.42 -10.51 -2.01
CA GLY A 79 -3.89 -10.32 -0.65
C GLY A 79 -3.88 -8.84 -0.28
N LEU A 80 -5.00 -8.29 0.17
CA LEU A 80 -5.07 -6.93 0.70
C LEU A 80 -5.05 -6.97 2.23
N LEU A 81 -4.14 -6.23 2.86
CA LEU A 81 -4.13 -6.07 4.32
C LEU A 81 -5.12 -4.97 4.72
N PRO A 82 -6.04 -5.23 5.66
CA PRO A 82 -6.86 -4.17 6.24
C PRO A 82 -6.01 -3.10 6.89
N GLU A 83 -6.40 -1.84 6.73
CA GLU A 83 -5.77 -0.72 7.41
C GLU A 83 -6.02 -0.79 8.93
N ARG A 84 -4.97 -0.53 9.71
CA ARG A 84 -5.05 -0.55 11.16
C ARG A 84 -5.30 0.87 11.67
N SER A 85 -6.44 1.06 12.34
CA SER A 85 -6.74 2.31 13.03
C SER A 85 -5.63 2.65 14.02
N ALA A 86 -5.28 3.93 14.08
CA ALA A 86 -4.20 4.46 14.91
C ALA A 86 -4.70 5.60 15.79
N THR A 87 -4.09 5.75 16.95
CA THR A 87 -4.39 6.89 17.84
C THR A 87 -3.68 8.13 17.30
N LEU A 88 -4.45 9.18 17.04
CA LEU A 88 -3.96 10.51 16.71
C LEU A 88 -3.84 11.34 18.00
N MET A 89 -2.63 11.80 18.32
CA MET A 89 -2.35 12.70 19.43
C MET A 89 -1.84 14.02 18.89
N VAL A 90 -2.46 15.13 19.31
CA VAL A 90 -2.12 16.47 18.85
C VAL A 90 -1.63 17.28 20.04
N TYR A 91 -0.36 17.65 20.01
CA TYR A 91 0.29 18.51 21.00
C TYR A 91 0.43 19.94 20.45
N GLU A 92 1.06 20.83 21.21
CA GLU A 92 1.21 22.24 20.84
C GLU A 92 1.98 22.42 19.51
N ASP A 93 3.02 21.64 19.29
CA ASP A 93 3.95 21.76 18.16
C ASP A 93 4.07 20.48 17.31
N VAL A 94 3.61 19.34 17.80
CA VAL A 94 3.76 18.02 17.16
C VAL A 94 2.42 17.29 17.06
N VAL A 95 2.25 16.56 15.97
CA VAL A 95 1.21 15.55 15.81
C VAL A 95 1.88 14.18 15.80
N GLN A 96 1.30 13.24 16.54
CA GLN A 96 1.78 11.87 16.65
C GLN A 96 0.67 10.88 16.29
N ILE A 97 1.00 9.89 15.48
CA ILE A 97 0.13 8.77 15.11
C ILE A 97 0.78 7.50 15.65
N VAL A 98 0.06 6.73 16.47
CA VAL A 98 0.58 5.50 17.10
C VAL A 98 -0.33 4.33 16.80
N SER A 99 0.24 3.21 16.35
CA SER A 99 -0.46 1.97 16.07
C SER A 99 -0.24 0.94 17.18
N GLY A 100 -1.29 0.23 17.56
CA GLY A 100 -1.23 -0.89 18.52
C GLY A 100 -1.92 -0.62 19.86
N PHE A 101 -2.13 -1.70 20.62
CA PHE A 101 -2.71 -1.69 21.97
C PHE A 101 -1.63 -1.33 23.01
N GLN A 102 -2.01 -0.64 24.08
CA GLN A 102 -1.15 -0.35 25.24
C GLN A 102 -0.55 -1.67 25.77
N GLY A 103 0.75 -1.91 25.54
CA GLY A 103 1.45 -3.11 26.02
C GLY A 103 2.51 -3.72 25.10
N ALA A 104 2.54 -3.37 23.81
CA ALA A 104 3.63 -3.79 22.91
C ALA A 104 4.92 -3.01 23.23
N ARG A 105 6.07 -3.70 23.35
CA ARG A 105 7.37 -3.10 23.71
C ARG A 105 7.85 -2.03 22.73
N ILE A 106 7.54 -2.17 21.44
CA ILE A 106 7.84 -1.18 20.40
C ILE A 106 6.60 -1.03 19.53
N GLN A 107 5.99 0.14 19.55
CA GLN A 107 4.83 0.47 18.73
C GLN A 107 5.28 1.28 17.50
N PRO A 108 4.75 0.96 16.31
CA PRO A 108 4.90 1.82 15.15
C PRO A 108 4.37 3.21 15.49
N LYS A 109 5.18 4.23 15.24
CA LYS A 109 4.79 5.63 15.45
C LYS A 109 5.24 6.49 14.29
N VAL A 110 4.43 7.50 14.00
CA VAL A 110 4.73 8.55 13.06
C VAL A 110 4.57 9.88 13.79
N HIS A 111 5.48 10.82 13.57
CA HIS A 111 5.30 12.18 14.06
C HIS A 111 5.80 13.22 13.07
N PHE A 112 5.18 14.39 13.12
CA PHE A 112 5.52 15.54 12.30
C PHE A 112 5.09 16.82 13.02
N GLN A 113 5.62 17.95 12.59
CA GLN A 113 5.29 19.25 13.17
C GLN A 113 3.82 19.59 12.88
N ARG A 114 3.06 20.05 13.88
CA ARG A 114 1.64 20.40 13.73
C ARG A 114 1.41 21.42 12.61
N ARG A 115 2.32 22.39 12.47
CA ARG A 115 2.32 23.39 11.38
C ARG A 115 2.47 22.81 9.96
N ALA A 116 2.87 21.55 9.82
CA ALA A 116 2.93 20.85 8.54
C ALA A 116 1.54 20.48 8.01
N LEU A 117 0.51 20.45 8.87
CA LEU A 117 -0.87 20.25 8.46
C LEU A 117 -1.54 21.59 8.16
N ARG A 118 -2.07 21.71 6.94
CA ARG A 118 -2.95 22.82 6.56
C ARG A 118 -4.37 22.27 6.46
N LEU A 119 -5.13 22.45 7.54
CA LEU A 119 -6.55 22.08 7.57
C LEU A 119 -7.38 23.21 6.96
N PRO A 120 -8.45 22.89 6.20
CA PRO A 120 -9.44 23.89 5.80
C PRO A 120 -10.11 24.53 7.02
N GLU A 121 -10.67 25.73 6.84
CA GLU A 121 -11.27 26.52 7.94
C GLU A 121 -12.36 25.77 8.72
N ASN A 122 -13.10 24.86 8.06
CA ASN A 122 -14.19 24.09 8.67
C ASN A 122 -13.77 22.69 9.14
N THR A 123 -12.47 22.42 9.30
CA THR A 123 -11.98 21.10 9.72
C THR A 123 -11.08 21.23 10.94
N SER A 124 -11.43 20.51 12.00
CA SER A 124 -10.62 20.39 13.20
C SER A 124 -9.82 19.09 13.21
N TYR A 125 -8.87 18.97 14.14
CA TYR A 125 -8.12 17.71 14.34
C TYR A 125 -9.01 16.55 14.81
N SER A 126 -10.14 16.83 15.45
CA SER A 126 -11.10 15.81 15.90
C SER A 126 -11.88 15.19 14.73
N ASP A 127 -11.90 15.85 13.58
CA ASP A 127 -12.54 15.36 12.36
C ASP A 127 -11.59 14.47 11.52
N LEU A 128 -10.40 14.18 12.06
CA LEU A 128 -9.37 13.39 11.39
C LEU A 128 -9.34 11.96 11.94
N THR A 129 -9.20 11.01 11.03
CA THR A 129 -8.96 9.61 11.32
C THR A 129 -7.56 9.24 10.85
N ALA A 130 -6.80 8.59 11.73
CA ALA A 130 -5.46 8.12 11.41
C ALA A 130 -5.42 6.60 11.28
N PHE A 131 -4.69 6.12 10.27
CA PHE A 131 -4.37 4.72 10.07
C PHE A 131 -2.85 4.58 9.99
N LEU A 132 -2.33 3.53 10.63
CA LEU A 132 -0.92 3.19 10.61
C LEU A 132 -0.79 1.68 10.63
N THR A 133 -0.52 1.11 9.45
CA THR A 133 -0.30 -0.32 9.25
C THR A 133 1.19 -0.53 9.02
N SER A 134 1.82 -1.32 9.88
CA SER A 134 3.21 -1.78 9.68
C SER A 134 3.24 -3.28 9.49
N ALA A 135 4.08 -3.73 8.57
CA ALA A 135 4.40 -5.12 8.33
C ALA A 135 5.88 -5.37 8.62
N SER A 136 6.17 -6.42 9.39
CA SER A 136 7.54 -6.87 9.68
C SER A 136 7.72 -8.37 9.48
N SER A 137 6.63 -9.12 9.27
CA SER A 137 6.67 -10.53 8.91
C SER A 137 6.68 -10.69 7.38
N PRO A 138 7.33 -11.72 6.82
CA PRO A 138 7.40 -11.90 5.37
C PRO A 138 6.03 -11.90 4.68
N TRP A 139 5.04 -12.59 5.24
CA TRP A 139 3.70 -12.71 4.66
C TRP A 139 2.89 -11.40 4.71
N GLU A 140 3.08 -10.56 5.74
CA GLU A 140 2.47 -9.22 5.76
C GLU A 140 3.16 -8.30 4.75
N VAL A 141 4.49 -8.41 4.64
CA VAL A 141 5.28 -7.61 3.70
C VAL A 141 4.93 -7.95 2.25
N ASP A 142 4.63 -9.21 1.94
CA ASP A 142 4.13 -9.66 0.63
C ASP A 142 2.74 -9.09 0.27
N SER A 143 2.04 -8.48 1.24
CA SER A 143 0.76 -7.81 1.03
C SER A 143 0.90 -6.30 0.79
N PHE A 144 2.12 -5.80 0.63
CA PHE A 144 2.44 -4.42 0.24
C PHE A 144 2.85 -4.33 -1.24
N PRO A 145 2.86 -3.14 -1.84
CA PRO A 145 3.20 -2.98 -3.25
C PRO A 145 4.57 -3.58 -3.59
N TYR A 146 4.61 -4.35 -4.68
CA TYR A 146 5.84 -4.90 -5.22
C TYR A 146 6.86 -3.80 -5.52
N LEU A 147 8.03 -3.92 -4.90
CA LEU A 147 9.10 -2.93 -4.96
C LEU A 147 10.09 -3.25 -6.08
N GLN A 148 10.30 -2.27 -6.96
CA GLN A 148 11.33 -2.33 -7.98
C GLN A 148 12.36 -1.22 -7.76
N GLY A 149 13.63 -1.58 -7.76
CA GLY A 149 14.75 -0.66 -7.84
C GLY A 149 15.02 -0.27 -9.30
N TYR A 150 15.42 0.98 -9.51
CA TYR A 150 15.82 1.50 -10.81
C TYR A 150 17.16 2.22 -10.70
N ASP A 151 18.18 1.70 -11.38
CA ASP A 151 19.51 2.33 -11.42
C ASP A 151 19.53 3.44 -12.47
N GLY A 152 19.31 4.69 -12.03
CA GLY A 152 19.09 5.84 -12.91
C GLY A 152 20.33 6.57 -13.43
N ASN A 153 21.55 6.01 -13.37
CA ASN A 153 22.76 6.80 -13.70
C ASN A 153 23.93 6.05 -14.38
N GLY A 154 23.73 4.83 -14.87
CA GLY A 154 24.75 4.11 -15.65
C GLY A 154 24.55 4.29 -17.15
N THR A 155 25.62 4.54 -17.90
CA THR A 155 25.62 4.52 -19.39
C THR A 155 25.42 3.12 -19.99
N GLY A 156 24.89 2.17 -19.20
CA GLY A 156 24.63 0.79 -19.56
C GLY A 156 23.14 0.47 -19.47
N ASN A 157 22.73 -0.60 -20.14
CA ASN A 157 21.35 -1.11 -20.19
C ASN A 157 20.63 -0.92 -18.84
N ASN A 158 19.60 -0.05 -18.79
CA ASN A 158 18.87 0.25 -17.55
C ASN A 158 18.38 -1.04 -16.88
N THR A 159 19.04 -1.48 -15.82
CA THR A 159 18.69 -2.68 -15.09
C THR A 159 17.68 -2.34 -13.99
N ARG A 160 16.52 -3.00 -14.04
CA ARG A 160 15.56 -3.03 -12.91
C ARG A 160 15.90 -4.21 -12.03
N TYR A 161 15.88 -4.01 -10.72
CA TYR A 161 16.14 -5.07 -9.74
C TYR A 161 14.94 -5.22 -8.82
N ASP A 162 14.67 -6.47 -8.46
CA ASP A 162 13.63 -6.79 -7.49
C ASP A 162 14.19 -6.54 -6.09
N LEU A 163 13.45 -5.79 -5.29
CA LEU A 163 13.82 -5.50 -3.91
C LEU A 163 13.00 -6.38 -2.97
N THR A 164 13.65 -6.92 -1.94
CA THR A 164 12.97 -7.63 -0.85
C THR A 164 12.86 -6.69 0.34
N PRO A 165 11.68 -6.10 0.61
CA PRO A 165 11.50 -5.23 1.77
C PRO A 165 11.70 -5.99 3.08
N VAL A 166 12.41 -5.37 4.03
CA VAL A 166 12.57 -5.90 5.41
C VAL A 166 11.37 -5.52 6.29
N THR A 167 10.76 -4.37 6.01
CA THR A 167 9.55 -3.87 6.66
C THR A 167 8.81 -2.98 5.68
N ALA A 168 7.49 -2.86 5.84
CA ALA A 168 6.66 -1.97 5.06
C ALA A 168 5.69 -1.21 5.97
N VAL A 169 5.34 0.02 5.56
CA VAL A 169 4.53 0.93 6.38
C VAL A 169 3.55 1.66 5.46
N SER A 170 2.27 1.65 5.84
CA SER A 170 1.24 2.51 5.25
C SER A 170 0.73 3.46 6.33
N VAL A 171 0.62 4.73 5.98
CA VAL A 171 0.16 5.79 6.88
C VAL A 171 -0.88 6.60 6.14
N HIS A 172 -2.09 6.67 6.67
CA HIS A 172 -3.14 7.52 6.15
C HIS A 172 -3.65 8.45 7.24
N LEU A 173 -3.77 9.73 6.90
CA LEU A 173 -4.48 10.72 7.69
C LEU A 173 -5.63 11.22 6.82
N LEU A 174 -6.85 10.87 7.19
CA LEU A 174 -8.04 11.12 6.40
C LEU A 174 -8.97 12.06 7.18
N ARG A 175 -9.72 12.90 6.47
CA ARG A 175 -10.87 13.60 7.06
C ARG A 175 -12.07 12.65 7.15
N SER A 176 -13.11 13.05 7.87
CA SER A 176 -14.42 12.38 7.94
C SER A 176 -15.06 12.04 6.59
N ASP A 177 -14.76 12.80 5.52
CA ASP A 177 -15.21 12.52 4.14
C ASP A 177 -14.32 11.51 3.39
N GLY A 178 -13.29 10.95 4.03
CA GLY A 178 -12.33 10.02 3.46
C GLY A 178 -11.21 10.69 2.64
N THR A 179 -11.19 12.03 2.53
CA THR A 179 -10.15 12.73 1.76
C THR A 179 -8.80 12.70 2.48
N PRO A 180 -7.69 12.38 1.78
CA PRO A 180 -6.36 12.42 2.38
C PRO A 180 -5.93 13.84 2.76
N VAL A 181 -5.31 13.97 3.93
CA VAL A 181 -4.75 15.24 4.40
C VAL A 181 -3.24 15.27 4.15
N PRO A 182 -2.74 16.17 3.28
CA PRO A 182 -1.31 16.23 2.98
C PRO A 182 -0.52 16.81 4.15
N VAL A 183 0.63 16.20 4.44
CA VAL A 183 1.60 16.69 5.41
C VAL A 183 2.72 17.43 4.67
N ASN A 184 2.81 18.74 4.87
CA ASN A 184 3.78 19.61 4.22
C ASN A 184 5.00 19.82 5.13
N GLY A 185 5.85 18.81 5.25
CA GLY A 185 7.05 18.89 6.08
C GLY A 185 7.68 17.52 6.32
N PRO A 186 8.77 17.48 7.11
CA PRO A 186 9.42 16.22 7.45
C PRO A 186 8.48 15.35 8.29
N ILE A 187 8.46 14.06 7.95
CA ILE A 187 7.73 13.02 8.65
C ILE A 187 8.75 12.04 9.21
N TYR A 188 8.67 11.78 10.51
CA TYR A 188 9.53 10.83 11.19
C TYR A 188 8.75 9.57 11.48
N VAL A 189 9.26 8.45 11.00
CA VAL A 189 8.63 7.13 11.14
C VAL A 189 9.53 6.25 12.00
N THR A 190 8.95 5.60 13.00
CA THR A 190 9.60 4.54 13.78
C THR A 190 8.79 3.28 13.63
N VAL A 191 9.43 2.21 13.17
CA VAL A 191 8.78 0.91 12.99
C VAL A 191 9.62 -0.22 13.56
N PRO A 192 8.99 -1.28 14.08
CA PRO A 192 9.71 -2.45 14.53
C PRO A 192 10.35 -3.15 13.33
N LEU A 193 11.62 -3.49 13.48
CA LEU A 193 12.29 -4.38 12.53
C LEU A 193 12.12 -5.83 13.01
N PRO A 194 12.03 -6.80 12.08
CA PRO A 194 12.10 -8.20 12.44
C PRO A 194 13.39 -8.48 13.21
N ALA A 195 13.33 -9.40 14.19
CA ALA A 195 14.53 -9.85 14.87
C ALA A 195 15.49 -10.48 13.85
N THR A 196 16.72 -10.02 13.81
CA THR A 196 17.79 -10.68 13.05
C THR A 196 18.05 -12.03 13.73
N ASN A 197 17.72 -13.13 13.07
CA ASN A 197 18.23 -14.45 13.42
C ASN A 197 19.71 -14.55 13.05
#